data_AF-A0A959Y2J1-F1
#
_entry.id   AF-A0A959Y2J1-F1
#
_cell.length_a   1.000
_cell.length_b   1.000
_cell.length_c   1.000
_cell.angle_alpha   90.00
_cell.angle_beta   90.00
_cell.angle_gamma   90.00
#
_symmetry.space_group_name_H-M   'P 1'
#
loop_
_entity.id
_entity.type
_entity.pdbx_description
1 polymer ?
#
loop_
_entity_poly.entity_id
_entity_poly.type
_entity_poly.pdbx_seq_one_letter_code
_entity_poly.pdbx_strand_id
1 'polypeptide(L)'
;MEDTDFGQIRAFSQELNGKFAYAARWEEFGANRYGTQVSEFDQAGNMQWAYLYRSPGAGSLALPNDIVAHSSGGYAVVGET
;
A
#
# COMPACT_ATOMS: atom_id res chain seq x y z
N MET A 1 9.66 -18.41 10.40
CA MET A 1 8.87 -17.17 10.38
C MET A 1 9.43 -16.39 9.22
N GLU A 2 8.72 -16.31 8.09
CA GLU A 2 9.14 -15.44 6.99
C GLU A 2 9.06 -14.00 7.52
N ASP A 3 10.21 -13.35 7.64
CA ASP A 3 10.32 -11.99 8.15
C ASP A 3 9.74 -11.06 7.07
N THR A 4 8.46 -10.78 7.21
CA THR A 4 7.68 -9.98 6.27
C THR A 4 7.67 -8.57 6.80
N ASP A 5 8.23 -7.63 6.04
CA ASP A 5 8.31 -6.24 6.48
C ASP A 5 7.47 -5.33 5.59
N PHE A 6 6.87 -4.35 6.24
CA PHE A 6 6.23 -3.24 5.57
C PHE A 6 7.34 -2.24 5.31
N GLY A 7 7.82 -2.23 4.08
CA GLY A 7 8.78 -1.25 3.62
C GLY A 7 8.23 0.17 3.71
N GLN A 8 9.02 1.12 3.23
CA GLN A 8 8.69 2.54 3.32
C GLN A 8 7.28 2.84 2.77
N ILE A 9 6.51 3.59 3.55
CA ILE A 9 5.32 4.29 3.04
C ILE A 9 5.79 5.25 1.96
N ARG A 10 5.19 5.15 0.78
CA ARG A 10 5.55 5.95 -0.39
C ARG A 10 4.60 7.13 -0.58
N ALA A 11 3.33 6.91 -0.30
CA ALA A 11 2.30 7.92 -0.47
C ALA A 11 1.16 7.72 0.55
N PHE A 12 0.48 8.82 0.84
CA PHE A 12 -0.63 8.91 1.79
C PHE A 12 -1.68 9.84 1.23
N SER A 13 -2.96 9.50 1.42
CA SER A 13 -4.07 10.36 1.06
C SER A 13 -5.19 10.27 2.09
N GLN A 14 -5.89 11.39 2.30
CA GLN A 14 -7.01 11.49 3.21
C GLN A 14 -8.26 11.99 2.46
N GLU A 15 -9.41 11.45 2.81
CA GLU A 15 -10.73 11.91 2.38
C GLU A 15 -11.25 13.06 3.26
N LEU A 16 -12.21 13.83 2.75
CA LEU A 16 -12.83 14.94 3.49
C LEU A 16 -13.52 14.48 4.80
N ASN A 17 -14.01 13.24 4.83
CA ASN A 17 -14.67 12.64 6.00
C ASN A 17 -13.67 12.15 7.06
N GLY A 18 -12.37 12.32 6.85
CA GLY A 18 -11.33 11.92 7.79
C GLY A 18 -10.78 10.50 7.60
N LYS A 19 -11.42 9.65 6.78
CA LYS A 19 -10.83 8.37 6.35
C LYS A 19 -9.52 8.61 5.60
N PHE A 20 -8.59 7.68 5.69
CA PHE A 20 -7.32 7.82 5.00
C PHE A 20 -6.76 6.48 4.56
N ALA A 21 -5.88 6.53 3.57
CA ALA A 21 -5.14 5.38 3.11
C ALA A 21 -3.68 5.74 2.83
N TYR A 22 -2.82 4.74 2.91
CA TYR A 22 -1.45 4.83 2.43
C TYR A 22 -1.12 3.69 1.46
N ALA A 23 -0.13 3.94 0.62
CA ALA A 23 0.49 2.92 -0.21
C ALA A 23 1.96 2.75 0.20
N ALA A 24 2.38 1.51 0.43
CA ALA A 24 3.71 1.16 0.89
C ALA A 24 4.33 0.06 0.02
N ARG A 25 5.66 0.06 -0.04
CA ARG A 25 6.39 -1.09 -0.57
C ARG A 25 6.25 -2.24 0.44
N TRP A 26 5.98 -3.43 -0.07
CA TRP A 26 6.02 -4.67 0.70
C TRP A 26 7.22 -5.49 0.27
N GLU A 27 7.94 -6.08 1.23
CA GLU A 27 9.13 -6.90 0.96
C GLU A 27 9.16 -8.12 1.88
N GLU A 28 9.53 -9.26 1.30
CA GLU A 28 9.82 -10.49 2.04
C GLU A 28 11.34 -10.65 2.15
N PHE A 29 11.87 -10.48 3.37
CA PHE A 29 13.31 -10.55 3.60
C PHE A 29 13.84 -11.95 3.31
N GLY A 30 14.93 -12.03 2.54
CA GLY A 30 15.57 -13.29 2.17
C GLY A 30 14.91 -14.03 1.00
N ALA A 31 13.72 -13.62 0.55
CA ALA A 31 13.03 -14.24 -0.59
C ALA A 31 13.08 -13.41 -1.88
N ASN A 32 13.62 -12.18 -1.83
CA ASN A 32 13.69 -11.24 -2.96
C ASN A 32 12.31 -11.05 -3.63
N ARG A 33 11.25 -10.97 -2.83
CA ARG A 33 9.88 -10.78 -3.29
C ARG A 33 9.40 -9.42 -2.84
N TYR A 34 8.77 -8.72 -3.79
CA TYR A 34 8.26 -7.39 -3.58
C TYR A 34 6.78 -7.33 -3.91
N GLY A 35 6.15 -6.26 -3.44
CA GLY A 35 4.77 -5.96 -3.74
C GLY A 35 4.41 -4.54 -3.33
N THR A 36 3.18 -4.19 -3.62
CA THR A 36 2.55 -2.95 -3.15
C THR A 36 1.48 -3.32 -2.13
N GLN A 37 1.57 -2.75 -0.93
CA GLN A 37 0.47 -2.79 0.03
C GLN A 37 -0.31 -1.48 -0.04
N VAL A 38 -1.63 -1.58 0.03
CA VAL A 38 -2.53 -0.44 0.25
C VAL A 38 -3.39 -0.74 1.45
N SER A 39 -3.51 0.22 2.37
CA SER A 39 -4.26 0.06 3.62
C SER A 39 -5.14 1.27 3.85
N GLU A 40 -6.43 1.07 4.15
CA GLU A 40 -7.38 2.12 4.55
C GLU A 40 -7.67 2.05 6.05
N PHE A 41 -7.89 3.21 6.63
CA PHE A 41 -8.27 3.42 8.02
C PHE A 41 -9.45 4.38 8.10
N ASP A 42 -10.30 4.18 9.12
CA ASP A 42 -11.30 5.17 9.48
C ASP A 42 -10.67 6.41 10.16
N GLN A 43 -11.47 7.43 10.42
CA GLN A 43 -10.99 8.67 11.07
C GLN A 43 -10.40 8.45 12.47
N ALA A 44 -10.73 7.34 13.14
CA ALA A 44 -10.22 7.00 14.46
C ALA A 44 -8.92 6.18 14.38
N GLY A 45 -8.45 5.87 13.17
CA GLY A 45 -7.25 5.08 12.92
C GLY A 45 -7.49 3.57 12.97
N ASN A 46 -8.73 3.10 12.94
CA ASN A 46 -8.99 1.67 12.85
C ASN A 46 -8.87 1.22 11.39
N MET A 47 -8.06 0.18 11.16
CA MET A 47 -7.89 -0.41 9.83
C MET A 47 -9.21 -0.99 9.32
N GLN A 48 -9.65 -0.52 8.15
CA GLN A 48 -10.87 -0.99 7.50
C GLN A 48 -10.56 -2.16 6.56
N TRP A 49 -9.48 -2.02 5.78
CA TRP A 49 -9.00 -3.07 4.90
C TRP A 49 -7.51 -2.88 4.58
N ALA A 50 -6.87 -3.96 4.14
CA ALA A 50 -5.54 -3.95 3.56
C ALA A 50 -5.46 -4.94 2.39
N TYR A 51 -4.91 -4.50 1.27
CA TYR A 51 -4.65 -5.32 0.09
C TYR A 51 -3.16 -5.37 -0.22
N LEU A 52 -2.67 -6.56 -0.55
CA LEU A 52 -1.31 -6.79 -1.00
C LEU A 52 -1.32 -7.23 -2.47
N TYR A 53 -0.72 -6.40 -3.31
CA TYR A 53 -0.47 -6.69 -4.72
C TYR A 53 0.96 -7.21 -4.86
N ARG A 54 1.10 -8.54 -4.96
CA ARG A 54 2.41 -9.18 -5.09
C ARG A 54 2.93 -9.08 -6.52
N SER A 55 4.21 -8.76 -6.68
CA SER A 55 4.85 -8.84 -7.98
C SER A 55 4.88 -10.30 -8.48
N PRO A 56 4.77 -10.52 -9.79
CA PRO A 56 4.62 -11.87 -10.36
C PRO A 56 5.88 -12.74 -10.30
N GLY A 57 7.04 -12.22 -9.85
CA GLY A 57 8.29 -12.98 -9.79
C GLY A 57 9.32 -12.41 -8.83
N ALA A 58 10.28 -13.26 -8.45
CA ALA A 58 11.42 -12.86 -7.63
C ALA A 58 12.24 -11.78 -8.34
N GLY A 59 12.53 -10.68 -7.65
CA GLY A 59 13.28 -9.54 -8.17
C GLY A 59 12.46 -8.48 -8.92
N SER A 60 11.17 -8.71 -9.20
CA SER A 60 10.31 -7.66 -9.80
C SER A 60 9.81 -6.72 -8.70
N LEU A 61 10.28 -5.48 -8.74
CA LEU A 61 9.87 -4.44 -7.80
C LEU A 61 8.49 -3.93 -8.20
N ALA A 62 7.53 -3.92 -7.27
CA ALA A 62 6.33 -3.12 -7.43
C ALA A 62 6.43 -1.95 -6.44
N LEU A 63 6.46 -0.73 -6.95
CA LEU A 63 6.56 0.47 -6.13
C LEU A 63 5.34 1.35 -6.34
N PRO A 64 4.52 1.58 -5.30
CA PRO A 64 3.56 2.67 -5.36
C PRO A 64 4.33 3.99 -5.37
N ASN A 65 3.96 4.88 -6.28
CA ASN A 65 4.52 6.22 -6.38
C ASN A 65 3.54 7.28 -5.88
N ASP A 66 2.24 7.06 -6.03
CA ASP A 66 1.23 7.97 -5.52
C ASP A 66 -0.10 7.26 -5.20
N ILE A 67 -0.87 7.86 -4.31
CA ILE A 67 -2.25 7.48 -3.98
C ILE A 67 -3.09 8.75 -3.86
N VAL A 68 -4.27 8.76 -4.49
CA VAL A 68 -5.21 9.89 -4.38
C VAL A 68 -6.60 9.40 -3.99
N ALA A 69 -7.19 10.07 -3.00
CA ALA A 69 -8.57 9.87 -2.61
C ALA A 69 -9.51 10.47 -3.66
N HIS A 70 -10.52 9.69 -4.07
CA HIS A 70 -11.62 10.12 -4.89
C HIS A 70 -12.80 10.52 -3.99
N SER A 71 -13.51 11.59 -4.35
CA SER A 71 -14.62 12.14 -3.54
C SER A 71 -15.80 11.17 -3.35
N SER A 72 -15.88 10.09 -4.13
CA SER A 72 -16.87 9.03 -3.98
C SER A 72 -16.50 7.95 -2.96
N GLY A 73 -15.39 8.10 -2.21
CA GLY A 73 -14.99 7.16 -1.15
C GLY A 73 -14.11 5.99 -1.61
N GLY A 74 -13.22 6.22 -2.57
CA GLY A 74 -12.25 5.23 -3.02
C GLY A 74 -10.88 5.85 -3.32
N TYR A 75 -9.87 5.03 -3.61
CA TYR A 75 -8.51 5.49 -3.86
C TYR A 75 -7.99 5.00 -5.21
N ALA A 76 -7.32 5.87 -5.95
CA ALA A 76 -6.52 5.48 -7.11
C ALA A 76 -5.05 5.39 -6.71
N VAL A 77 -4.38 4.31 -7.09
CA VAL A 77 -2.97 4.06 -6.80
C VAL A 77 -2.22 3.91 -8.12
N VAL A 78 -1.10 4.63 -8.25
CA VAL A 78 -0.23 4.56 -9.43
C VAL A 78 1.20 4.21 -9.00
N GLY A 79 1.96 3.58 -9.90
CA GLY A 79 3.27 3.05 -9.57
C GLY A 79 4.00 2.44 -10.77
N GLU A 80 5.10 1.76 -10.48
CA GLU A 80 5.97 1.08 -11.44
C GLU A 80 6.18 -0.40 -11.07
N THR A 81 6.54 -1.22 -12.09
CA THR A 81 6.73 -2.70 -12.03
C THR A 81 8.04 -3.13 -12.65
#